data_AF-A0A956E1L7-F1
#
_entry.id   AF-A0A956E1L7-F1
#
_cell.length_a   1.000
_cell.length_b   1.000
_cell.length_c   1.000
_cell.angle_alpha   90.00
_cell.angle_beta   90.00
_cell.angle_gamma   90.00
#
_symmetry.space_group_name_H-M   'P 1'
#
loop_
_entity.id
_entity.type
_entity.pdbx_description
1 polymer ?
#
loop_
_entity_poly.entity_id
_entity_poly.type
_entity_poly.pdbx_seq_one_letter_code
_entity_poly.pdbx_strand_id
1 'polypeptide(L)'
;MPSYERLVAPAPSSSPAMLVDENGLPGRPAGYPLELPADGVALNQPGHRWDLSSLVETAWAKTHEGAEDLDRSLSALVKRADLASYLNSRFFADHLAQYSVSRRKAPIYWQLQLPSKTWGLWLYAPKLSREMLFAIVRETEQRQRLAEQQIGHLQREADSGSGGRKASEVAKELEAEQKLAVELASFRAEAERIANLGWEPDLDDGMVLNAAPLADLFPAWKDATAYRKELRAGKYEWATVARYADQL
;
A
#
# COMPACT_ATOMS: atom_id res chain seq x y z
N MET A 1 7.13 -11.87 -28.58
CA MET A 1 6.03 -10.92 -28.87
C MET A 1 4.93 -11.17 -27.85
N PRO A 2 4.45 -10.17 -27.09
CA PRO A 2 3.18 -10.33 -26.36
C PRO A 2 2.11 -10.67 -27.39
N SER A 3 1.25 -11.66 -27.13
CA SER A 3 0.11 -11.92 -28.02
C SER A 3 -0.76 -10.66 -28.11
N TYR A 4 -1.32 -10.38 -29.29
CA TYR A 4 -2.21 -9.24 -29.50
C TYR A 4 -3.36 -9.22 -28.47
N GLU A 5 -3.85 -10.40 -28.08
CA GLU A 5 -4.84 -10.59 -27.02
C GLU A 5 -4.46 -9.96 -25.68
N ARG A 6 -3.18 -10.02 -25.26
CA ARG A 6 -2.73 -9.39 -24.01
C ARG A 6 -2.76 -7.86 -24.06
N LEU A 7 -2.69 -7.26 -25.24
CA LEU A 7 -2.68 -5.79 -25.38
C LEU A 7 -4.08 -5.19 -25.20
N VAL A 8 -5.13 -5.92 -25.58
CA VAL A 8 -6.53 -5.47 -25.53
C VAL A 8 -7.36 -6.09 -24.40
N ALA A 9 -6.88 -7.14 -23.73
CA ALA A 9 -7.59 -7.72 -22.58
C ALA A 9 -7.77 -6.71 -21.44
N PRO A 10 -8.91 -6.69 -20.71
CA PRO A 10 -9.11 -5.83 -19.54
C PRO A 10 -8.04 -6.08 -18.46
N ALA A 11 -7.89 -5.17 -17.49
CA ALA A 11 -6.97 -5.41 -16.39
C ALA A 11 -7.51 -6.61 -15.60
N PRO A 12 -6.67 -7.61 -15.25
CA PRO A 12 -7.16 -8.72 -14.47
C PRO A 12 -7.70 -8.20 -13.15
N SER A 13 -8.96 -8.52 -12.85
CA SER A 13 -9.63 -8.17 -11.59
C SER A 13 -9.15 -9.03 -10.41
N SER A 14 -8.32 -10.03 -10.69
CA SER A 14 -7.81 -11.06 -9.79
C SER A 14 -6.36 -11.40 -10.14
N SER A 15 -5.50 -11.64 -9.14
CA SER A 15 -4.17 -12.22 -9.37
C SER A 15 -4.31 -13.64 -9.96
N PRO A 16 -3.38 -14.15 -10.79
CA PRO A 16 -3.48 -15.49 -11.40
C PRO A 16 -3.70 -16.66 -10.43
N ALA A 17 -3.34 -16.52 -9.15
CA ALA A 17 -3.53 -17.53 -8.11
C ALA A 17 -4.59 -17.12 -7.06
N MET A 18 -5.36 -16.07 -7.32
CA MET A 18 -6.41 -15.60 -6.40
C MET A 18 -7.65 -16.49 -6.53
N LEU A 19 -8.26 -16.80 -5.38
CA LEU A 19 -9.56 -17.46 -5.37
C LEU A 19 -10.61 -16.54 -5.96
N VAL A 20 -11.42 -17.11 -6.85
CA VAL A 20 -12.53 -16.44 -7.50
C VAL A 20 -13.84 -17.15 -7.20
N ASP A 21 -14.91 -16.39 -7.16
CA ASP A 21 -16.26 -16.94 -7.10
C ASP A 21 -16.71 -17.49 -8.47
N GLU A 22 -17.97 -17.93 -8.54
CA GLU A 22 -18.61 -18.43 -9.77
C GLU A 22 -18.66 -17.41 -10.91
N ASN A 23 -18.49 -16.11 -10.62
CA ASN A 23 -18.47 -15.03 -11.59
C ASN A 23 -17.04 -14.60 -11.98
N GLY A 24 -16.00 -15.29 -11.47
CA GLY A 24 -14.61 -14.95 -11.74
C GLY A 24 -14.10 -13.71 -10.97
N LEU A 25 -14.88 -13.22 -9.99
CA LEU A 25 -14.51 -12.09 -9.15
C LEU A 25 -13.76 -12.55 -7.90
N PRO A 26 -12.88 -11.73 -7.31
CA PRO A 26 -12.20 -12.05 -6.05
C PRO A 26 -13.19 -12.50 -4.97
N GLY A 27 -13.16 -13.78 -4.65
CA GLY A 27 -14.18 -14.44 -3.83
C GLY A 27 -13.56 -15.52 -2.98
N ARG A 28 -14.03 -15.65 -1.73
CA ARG A 28 -13.56 -16.67 -0.81
C ARG A 28 -14.67 -17.68 -0.53
N PRO A 29 -14.38 -18.99 -0.54
CA PRO A 29 -15.36 -19.98 -0.14
C PRO A 29 -15.74 -19.81 1.35
N ALA A 30 -16.92 -20.28 1.72
CA ALA A 30 -17.34 -20.31 3.11
C ALA A 30 -16.35 -21.13 3.95
N GLY A 31 -15.97 -20.63 5.12
CA GLY A 31 -14.98 -21.28 5.99
C GLY A 31 -13.52 -21.11 5.54
N TYR A 32 -13.22 -20.16 4.64
CA TYR A 32 -11.84 -19.89 4.24
C TYR A 32 -10.96 -19.55 5.46
N PRO A 33 -9.79 -20.20 5.63
CA PRO A 33 -9.05 -20.16 6.89
C PRO A 33 -8.21 -18.89 7.08
N LEU A 34 -8.18 -17.98 6.10
CA LEU A 34 -7.47 -16.71 6.18
C LEU A 34 -8.46 -15.54 6.26
N GLU A 35 -8.33 -14.77 7.33
CA GLU A 35 -8.94 -13.45 7.42
C GLU A 35 -8.15 -12.45 6.59
N LEU A 36 -8.85 -11.55 5.92
CA LEU A 36 -8.26 -10.49 5.10
C LEU A 36 -9.06 -9.21 5.31
N PRO A 37 -8.43 -8.03 5.20
CA PRO A 37 -9.11 -6.75 5.35
C PRO A 37 -10.23 -6.61 4.30
N ALA A 38 -11.45 -6.32 4.77
CA ALA A 38 -12.63 -6.24 3.90
C ALA A 38 -12.54 -5.08 2.90
N ASP A 39 -11.91 -3.97 3.32
CA ASP A 39 -11.63 -2.78 2.53
C ASP A 39 -10.45 -2.95 1.57
N GLY A 40 -9.76 -4.09 1.57
CA GLY A 40 -8.63 -4.35 0.68
C GLY A 40 -7.36 -3.57 1.04
N VAL A 41 -7.24 -3.08 2.28
CA VAL A 41 -6.08 -2.33 2.78
C VAL A 41 -5.29 -3.19 3.77
N ALA A 42 -4.06 -3.56 3.40
CA ALA A 42 -3.08 -4.16 4.32
C ALA A 42 -2.02 -3.12 4.71
N LEU A 43 -1.28 -3.36 5.78
CA LEU A 43 -0.27 -2.44 6.32
C LEU A 43 1.13 -3.04 6.27
N ASN A 44 2.15 -2.19 6.22
CA ASN A 44 3.51 -2.54 6.60
C ASN A 44 3.74 -2.07 8.04
N GLN A 45 3.20 -2.81 9.00
CA GLN A 45 3.20 -2.42 10.42
C GLN A 45 3.23 -3.67 11.31
N PRO A 46 4.42 -4.10 11.76
CA PRO A 46 4.55 -5.25 12.64
C PRO A 46 3.65 -5.16 13.88
N GLY A 47 3.00 -6.27 14.22
CA GLY A 47 2.04 -6.35 15.34
C GLY A 47 0.63 -5.85 15.01
N HIS A 48 0.40 -5.26 13.83
CA HIS A 48 -0.95 -4.96 13.36
C HIS A 48 -1.63 -6.22 12.80
N ARG A 49 -2.95 -6.37 13.02
CA ARG A 49 -3.70 -7.54 12.52
C ARG A 49 -3.69 -7.70 11.00
N TRP A 50 -3.51 -6.58 10.29
CA TRP A 50 -3.44 -6.51 8.82
C TRP A 50 -2.02 -6.27 8.30
N ASP A 51 -1.00 -6.55 9.10
CA ASP A 51 0.38 -6.54 8.63
C ASP A 51 0.58 -7.54 7.48
N LEU A 52 1.02 -7.05 6.33
CA LEU A 52 1.08 -7.85 5.10
C LEU A 52 2.08 -9.01 5.23
N SER A 53 3.23 -8.79 5.86
CA SER A 53 4.21 -9.85 6.08
C SER A 53 3.60 -10.98 6.91
N SER A 54 2.96 -10.63 8.03
CA SER A 54 2.27 -11.59 8.91
C SER A 54 1.15 -12.35 8.19
N LEU A 55 0.38 -11.67 7.33
CA LEU A 55 -0.66 -12.31 6.52
C LEU A 55 -0.08 -13.31 5.51
N VAL A 56 1.02 -12.96 4.84
CA VAL A 56 1.71 -13.84 3.88
C VAL A 56 2.32 -15.04 4.59
N GLU A 57 2.97 -14.85 5.74
CA GLU A 57 3.52 -15.94 6.57
C GLU A 57 2.42 -16.90 7.02
N THR A 58 1.27 -16.36 7.47
CA THR A 58 0.11 -17.17 7.85
C THR A 58 -0.43 -17.96 6.66
N ALA A 59 -0.51 -17.34 5.49
CA ALA A 59 -0.95 -18.01 4.27
C ALA A 59 0.02 -19.11 3.84
N TRP A 60 1.33 -18.85 3.92
CA TRP A 60 2.38 -19.82 3.64
C TRP A 60 2.27 -21.03 4.57
N ALA A 61 2.21 -20.82 5.88
CA ALA A 61 2.13 -21.88 6.88
C ALA A 61 0.92 -22.81 6.68
N LYS A 62 -0.23 -22.27 6.23
CA LYS A 62 -1.45 -23.05 5.96
C LYS A 62 -1.42 -23.80 4.62
N THR A 63 -0.63 -23.35 3.65
CA THR A 63 -0.62 -23.92 2.29
C THR A 63 0.57 -24.84 2.03
N HIS A 64 1.62 -24.73 2.86
CA HIS A 64 2.90 -25.40 2.67
C HIS A 64 3.31 -26.15 3.95
N GLU A 65 2.46 -27.06 4.43
CA GLU A 65 2.80 -27.93 5.57
C GLU A 65 4.09 -28.72 5.27
N GLY A 66 5.10 -28.59 6.15
CA GLY A 66 6.38 -29.28 6.03
C GLY A 66 7.38 -28.67 5.03
N ALA A 67 7.07 -27.53 4.42
CA ALA A 67 8.01 -26.81 3.56
C ALA A 67 9.10 -26.10 4.34
N GLU A 68 10.17 -25.72 3.64
CA GLU A 68 11.20 -24.84 4.20
C GLU A 68 10.60 -23.50 4.64
N ASP A 69 11.27 -22.86 5.60
CA ASP A 69 10.92 -21.52 6.08
C ASP A 69 10.77 -20.53 4.91
N LEU A 70 9.75 -19.67 4.98
CA LEU A 70 9.39 -18.74 3.92
C LEU A 70 10.58 -17.84 3.55
N ASP A 71 11.31 -17.36 4.55
CA ASP A 71 12.47 -16.50 4.33
C ASP A 71 13.61 -17.22 3.59
N ARG A 72 13.77 -18.53 3.79
CA ARG A 72 14.74 -19.33 3.03
C ARG A 72 14.32 -19.45 1.57
N SER A 73 13.04 -19.74 1.33
CA SER A 73 12.47 -19.80 -0.01
C SER A 73 12.58 -18.46 -0.74
N LEU A 74 12.30 -17.35 -0.05
CA LEU A 74 12.45 -15.99 -0.58
C LEU A 74 13.91 -15.63 -0.84
N SER A 75 14.82 -15.96 0.07
CA SER A 75 16.26 -15.73 -0.11
C SER A 75 16.78 -16.36 -1.39
N ALA A 76 16.31 -17.58 -1.71
CA ALA A 76 16.66 -18.28 -2.95
C ALA A 76 16.09 -17.61 -4.21
N LEU A 77 14.87 -17.06 -4.14
CA LEU A 77 14.16 -16.48 -5.28
C LEU A 77 14.53 -15.03 -5.58
N VAL A 78 14.59 -14.18 -4.56
CA VAL A 78 14.71 -12.71 -4.69
C VAL A 78 16.01 -12.13 -4.11
N LYS A 79 16.92 -12.98 -3.61
CA LYS A 79 18.22 -12.57 -3.03
C LYS A 79 18.08 -11.50 -1.93
N ARG A 80 17.05 -11.63 -1.09
CA ARG A 80 16.78 -10.74 0.05
C ARG A 80 16.67 -11.56 1.33
N ALA A 81 17.08 -10.96 2.44
CA ALA A 81 17.19 -11.65 3.72
C ALA A 81 15.83 -12.01 4.33
N ASP A 82 14.81 -11.15 4.12
CA ASP A 82 13.50 -11.29 4.75
C ASP A 82 12.38 -10.72 3.87
N LEU A 83 11.15 -11.22 4.09
CA LEU A 83 9.95 -10.81 3.36
C LEU A 83 9.64 -9.32 3.49
N ALA A 84 9.73 -8.73 4.68
CA ALA A 84 9.36 -7.35 4.93
C ALA A 84 10.25 -6.37 4.13
N SER A 85 11.55 -6.65 4.06
CA SER A 85 12.52 -5.90 3.26
C SER A 85 12.24 -6.01 1.76
N TYR A 86 11.84 -7.19 1.28
CA TYR A 86 11.44 -7.39 -0.11
C TYR A 86 10.17 -6.60 -0.46
N LEU A 87 9.13 -6.70 0.36
CA LEU A 87 7.88 -5.95 0.20
C LEU A 87 8.14 -4.44 0.17
N ASN A 88 8.91 -3.91 1.13
CA ASN A 88 9.14 -2.48 1.26
C ASN A 88 9.97 -1.85 0.13
N SER A 89 10.86 -2.62 -0.51
CA SER A 89 11.88 -2.05 -1.40
C SER A 89 11.78 -2.48 -2.86
N ARG A 90 11.24 -3.67 -3.15
CA ARG A 90 11.42 -4.30 -4.46
C ARG A 90 10.14 -4.87 -5.05
N PHE A 91 9.26 -5.43 -4.21
CA PHE A 91 8.05 -6.11 -4.68
C PHE A 91 7.23 -5.26 -5.65
N PHE A 92 6.97 -3.98 -5.35
CA PHE A 92 6.18 -3.13 -6.24
C PHE A 92 6.83 -2.97 -7.64
N ALA A 93 8.16 -2.88 -7.72
CA ALA A 93 8.85 -2.74 -8.99
C ALA A 93 8.74 -4.01 -9.84
N ASP A 94 8.89 -5.18 -9.22
CA ASP A 94 8.74 -6.47 -9.90
C ASP A 94 7.28 -6.71 -10.31
N HIS A 95 6.33 -6.37 -9.43
CA HIS A 95 4.89 -6.42 -9.68
C HIS A 95 4.49 -5.48 -10.83
N LEU A 96 4.96 -4.24 -10.82
CA LEU A 96 4.72 -3.28 -11.90
C LEU A 96 5.23 -3.82 -13.23
N ALA A 97 6.43 -4.40 -13.26
CA ALA A 97 6.99 -5.00 -14.48
C ALA A 97 6.14 -6.18 -14.99
N GLN A 98 5.66 -7.05 -14.08
CA GLN A 98 4.81 -8.18 -14.43
C GLN A 98 3.45 -7.75 -15.00
N TYR A 99 2.88 -6.65 -14.49
CA TYR A 99 1.58 -6.12 -14.87
C TYR A 99 1.66 -4.97 -15.90
N SER A 100 2.80 -4.84 -16.59
CA SER A 100 2.99 -3.85 -17.65
C SER A 100 3.32 -4.51 -18.98
N VAL A 101 2.63 -4.09 -20.04
CA VAL A 101 2.90 -4.50 -21.42
C VAL A 101 2.82 -3.28 -22.33
N SER A 102 3.88 -3.02 -23.10
CA SER A 102 3.98 -1.81 -23.95
C SER A 102 3.78 -0.54 -23.10
N ARG A 103 2.85 0.36 -23.46
CA ARG A 103 2.51 1.56 -22.69
C ARG A 103 1.48 1.32 -21.59
N ARG A 104 0.87 0.14 -21.53
CA ARG A 104 -0.15 -0.17 -20.54
C ARG A 104 0.51 -0.63 -19.25
N LYS A 105 0.20 0.06 -18.16
CA LYS A 105 0.69 -0.23 -16.81
C LYS A 105 -0.52 -0.45 -15.90
N ALA A 106 -0.72 -1.67 -15.42
CA ALA A 106 -1.91 -2.02 -14.64
C ALA A 106 -1.58 -2.90 -13.42
N PRO A 107 -0.65 -2.48 -12.54
CA PRO A 107 -0.40 -3.20 -11.29
C PRO A 107 -1.68 -3.21 -10.44
N ILE A 108 -2.02 -4.37 -9.88
CA ILE A 108 -3.22 -4.56 -9.04
C ILE A 108 -2.95 -4.42 -7.52
N TYR A 109 -1.69 -4.24 -7.13
CA TYR A 109 -1.27 -4.02 -5.74
C TYR A 109 -0.48 -2.73 -5.69
N TRP A 110 -0.94 -1.78 -4.88
CA TRP A 110 -0.35 -0.45 -4.80
C TRP A 110 0.26 -0.20 -3.44
N GLN A 111 1.50 0.29 -3.43
CA GLN A 111 2.23 0.58 -2.21
C GLN A 111 2.22 2.09 -1.92
N LEU A 112 1.30 2.52 -1.07
CA LEU A 112 1.35 3.87 -0.53
C LEU A 112 2.32 3.88 0.66
N GLN A 113 3.22 4.84 0.74
CA GLN A 113 4.27 4.81 1.76
C GLN A 113 4.77 6.20 2.11
N LEU A 114 5.26 6.34 3.34
CA LEU A 114 5.95 7.54 3.76
C LEU A 114 7.27 7.73 2.99
N PRO A 115 7.77 8.96 2.82
CA PRO A 115 9.07 9.23 2.20
C PRO A 115 10.23 8.49 2.88
N SER A 116 10.18 8.33 4.21
CA SER A 116 11.17 7.59 4.98
C SER A 116 11.10 6.07 4.82
N LYS A 117 10.00 5.55 4.26
CA LYS A 117 9.69 4.11 4.12
C LYS A 117 9.57 3.36 5.46
N THR A 118 9.35 4.06 6.57
CA THR A 118 9.17 3.43 7.89
C THR A 118 7.75 2.89 8.10
N TRP A 119 6.79 3.40 7.32
CA TRP A 119 5.40 2.95 7.35
C TRP A 119 4.74 3.13 5.98
N GLY A 120 3.73 2.31 5.71
CA GLY A 120 2.93 2.39 4.49
C GLY A 120 1.79 1.38 4.48
N LEU A 121 0.99 1.43 3.41
CA LEU A 121 -0.15 0.56 3.17
C LEU A 121 -0.05 -0.10 1.80
N TRP A 122 -0.69 -1.25 1.67
CA TRP A 122 -0.91 -1.96 0.43
C TRP A 122 -2.38 -1.97 0.08
N LEU A 123 -2.70 -1.45 -1.10
CA LEU A 123 -4.07 -1.43 -1.61
C LEU A 123 -4.25 -2.52 -2.65
N TYR A 124 -5.39 -3.19 -2.59
CA TYR A 124 -5.88 -4.00 -3.70
C TYR A 124 -6.65 -3.13 -4.69
N ALA A 125 -5.94 -2.61 -5.70
CA ALA A 125 -6.47 -1.62 -6.64
C ALA A 125 -7.77 -2.01 -7.37
N PRO A 126 -8.03 -3.29 -7.70
CA PRO A 126 -9.31 -3.69 -8.28
C PRO A 126 -10.54 -3.50 -7.36
N LYS A 127 -10.33 -3.20 -6.07
CA LYS A 127 -11.38 -2.81 -5.12
C LYS A 127 -11.32 -1.32 -4.75
N LEU A 128 -10.54 -0.52 -5.47
CA LEU A 128 -10.42 0.90 -5.20
C LEU A 128 -11.81 1.54 -5.23
N SER A 129 -12.19 2.16 -4.12
CA SER A 129 -13.48 2.81 -3.93
C SER A 129 -13.31 4.00 -3.01
N ARG A 130 -14.35 4.84 -2.91
CA ARG A 130 -14.37 5.93 -1.93
C ARG A 130 -14.19 5.43 -0.50
N GLU A 131 -14.78 4.30 -0.13
CA GLU A 131 -14.62 3.70 1.21
C GLU A 131 -13.17 3.30 1.49
N MET A 132 -12.45 2.79 0.48
CA MET A 132 -11.02 2.49 0.61
C MET A 132 -10.20 3.76 0.88
N LEU A 133 -10.55 4.89 0.27
CA LEU A 133 -9.88 6.18 0.54
C LEU A 133 -10.04 6.59 2.02
N PHE A 134 -11.24 6.43 2.59
CA PHE A 134 -11.47 6.67 4.01
C PHE A 134 -10.81 5.63 4.92
N ALA A 135 -10.66 4.39 4.46
CA ALA A 135 -9.88 3.37 5.18
C ALA A 135 -8.41 3.79 5.30
N ILE A 136 -7.80 4.32 4.22
CA ILE A 136 -6.42 4.84 4.26
C ILE A 136 -6.29 5.95 5.31
N VAL A 137 -7.24 6.90 5.36
CA VAL A 137 -7.26 7.96 6.38
C VAL A 137 -7.31 7.37 7.79
N ARG A 138 -8.25 6.44 8.03
CA ARG A 138 -8.45 5.78 9.33
C ARG A 138 -7.19 5.07 9.82
N GLU A 139 -6.56 4.25 8.98
CA GLU A 139 -5.36 3.50 9.34
C GLU A 139 -4.16 4.44 9.59
N THR A 140 -4.03 5.52 8.80
CA THR A 140 -3.00 6.54 9.01
C THR A 140 -3.20 7.27 10.35
N GLU A 141 -4.43 7.67 10.66
CA GLU A 141 -4.77 8.30 11.93
C GLU A 141 -4.49 7.38 13.12
N GLN A 142 -4.80 6.08 13.01
CA GLN A 142 -4.48 5.12 14.05
C GLN A 142 -2.96 5.03 14.28
N ARG A 143 -2.15 4.94 13.22
CA ARG A 143 -0.69 4.91 13.37
C ARG A 143 -0.14 6.22 13.93
N GLN A 144 -0.71 7.37 13.55
CA GLN A 144 -0.34 8.68 14.07
C GLN A 144 -0.59 8.77 15.58
N ARG A 145 -1.76 8.34 16.06
CA ARG A 145 -2.07 8.32 17.50
C ARG A 145 -1.10 7.45 18.29
N LEU A 146 -0.71 6.30 17.75
CA LEU A 146 0.31 5.44 18.37
C LEU A 146 1.68 6.13 18.44
N ALA A 147 2.06 6.89 17.39
CA ALA A 147 3.30 7.65 17.38
C ALA A 147 3.29 8.74 18.47
N GLU A 148 2.20 9.49 18.56
CA GLU A 148 2.03 10.55 19.57
C GLU A 148 2.06 10.00 21.00
N GLN A 149 1.46 8.84 21.23
CA GLN A 149 1.53 8.14 22.52
C GLN A 149 2.97 7.72 22.87
N GLN A 150 3.71 7.17 21.90
CA GLN A 150 5.10 6.76 22.08
C GLN A 150 6.01 7.97 22.33
N ILE A 151 5.80 9.08 21.62
CA ILE A 151 6.49 10.35 21.88
C ILE A 151 6.28 10.79 23.33
N GLY A 152 5.03 10.79 23.80
CA GLY A 152 4.73 11.16 25.19
C GLY A 152 5.36 10.22 26.22
N HIS A 153 5.47 8.92 25.92
CA HIS A 153 6.19 7.97 26.77
C HIS A 153 7.69 8.26 26.82
N LEU A 154 8.33 8.43 25.66
CA LEU A 154 9.77 8.71 25.54
C LEU A 154 10.17 10.04 26.17
N GLN A 155 9.32 11.07 26.07
CA GLN A 155 9.53 12.35 26.76
C GLN A 155 9.55 12.17 28.28
N ARG A 156 8.57 11.46 28.84
CA ARG A 156 8.53 11.20 30.30
C ARG A 156 9.74 10.40 30.77
N GLU A 157 10.18 9.42 29.98
CA GLU A 157 11.37 8.62 30.29
C GLU A 157 12.66 9.45 30.25
N ALA A 158 12.77 10.35 29.27
CA ALA A 158 13.90 11.28 29.17
C ALA A 158 13.94 12.24 30.38
N ASP A 159 12.78 12.75 30.81
CA ASP A 159 12.67 13.69 31.93
C ASP A 159 12.93 13.02 33.29
N SER A 160 12.45 11.79 33.49
CA SER A 160 12.58 11.08 34.75
C SER A 160 13.95 10.41 34.95
N GLY A 161 14.69 10.15 33.86
CA GLY A 161 15.93 9.38 33.88
C GLY A 161 15.74 7.93 34.39
N SER A 162 14.51 7.45 34.52
CA SER A 162 14.16 6.22 35.25
C SER A 162 14.19 4.95 34.39
N GLY A 163 14.56 5.06 33.12
CA GLY A 163 14.48 3.96 32.15
C GLY A 163 15.66 2.99 32.16
N GLY A 164 16.76 3.30 32.87
CA GLY A 164 18.01 2.50 32.84
C GLY A 164 18.72 2.48 31.47
N ARG A 165 18.07 2.96 30.40
CA ARG A 165 18.61 3.18 29.07
C ARG A 165 19.47 4.43 29.02
N LYS A 166 20.40 4.49 28.06
CA LYS A 166 21.23 5.68 27.87
C LYS A 166 20.37 6.83 27.37
N ALA A 167 20.51 8.01 27.94
CA ALA A 167 19.76 9.21 27.53
C ALA A 167 19.87 9.50 26.03
N SER A 168 21.04 9.22 25.42
CA SER A 168 21.26 9.37 23.98
C SER A 168 20.42 8.41 23.12
N GLU A 169 20.11 7.20 23.63
CA GLU A 169 19.28 6.22 22.91
C GLU A 169 17.82 6.65 22.92
N VAL A 170 17.31 7.10 24.09
CA VAL A 170 15.95 7.65 24.23
C VAL A 170 15.77 8.89 23.37
N ALA A 171 16.76 9.80 23.36
CA ALA A 171 16.71 11.00 22.53
C ALA A 171 16.64 10.68 21.03
N LYS A 172 17.41 9.68 20.56
CA LYS A 172 17.39 9.24 19.16
C LYS A 172 16.06 8.59 18.77
N GLU A 173 15.50 7.76 19.65
CA GLU A 173 14.19 7.15 19.43
C GLU A 173 13.08 8.22 19.39
N LEU A 174 13.14 9.20 20.31
CA LEU A 174 12.21 10.32 20.34
C LEU A 174 12.26 11.14 19.05
N GLU A 175 13.46 11.47 18.56
CA GLU A 175 13.64 12.18 17.28
C GLU A 175 13.05 11.39 16.10
N ALA A 176 13.30 10.08 16.06
CA ALA A 176 12.76 9.20 15.02
C ALA A 176 11.23 9.14 15.04
N GLU A 177 10.62 9.00 16.22
CA GLU A 177 9.16 8.93 16.34
C GLU A 177 8.51 10.30 16.08
N GLN A 178 9.15 11.42 16.46
CA GLN A 178 8.70 12.77 16.10
C GLN A 178 8.71 12.98 14.59
N LYS A 179 9.78 12.58 13.90
CA LYS A 179 9.84 12.63 12.44
C LYS A 179 8.73 11.79 11.81
N LEU A 180 8.49 10.60 12.34
CA LEU A 180 7.41 9.73 11.88
C LEU A 180 6.04 10.38 12.07
N ALA A 181 5.76 11.00 13.22
CA ALA A 181 4.50 11.68 13.47
C ALA A 181 4.25 12.84 12.47
N VAL A 182 5.29 13.61 12.11
CA VAL A 182 5.20 14.67 11.10
C VAL A 182 4.90 14.12 9.70
N GLU A 183 5.57 13.03 9.31
CA GLU A 183 5.31 12.38 8.02
C GLU A 183 3.90 11.78 7.96
N LEU A 184 3.42 11.15 9.05
CA LEU A 184 2.06 10.62 9.16
C LEU A 184 1.00 11.72 9.09
N ALA A 185 1.22 12.85 9.77
CA ALA A 185 0.30 13.99 9.69
C ALA A 185 0.20 14.54 8.26
N SER A 186 1.33 14.62 7.55
CA SER A 186 1.36 15.07 6.15
C SER A 186 0.68 14.06 5.21
N PHE A 187 0.95 12.77 5.39
CA PHE A 187 0.31 11.69 4.63
C PHE A 187 -1.20 11.68 4.86
N ARG A 188 -1.63 11.81 6.12
CA ARG A 188 -3.04 11.87 6.51
C ARG A 188 -3.75 13.05 5.87
N ALA A 189 -3.16 14.25 5.93
CA ALA A 189 -3.76 15.45 5.37
C ALA A 189 -4.01 15.30 3.85
N GLU A 190 -3.06 14.71 3.13
CA GLU A 190 -3.23 14.45 1.69
C GLU A 190 -4.25 13.34 1.41
N ALA A 191 -4.26 12.26 2.21
CA ALA A 191 -5.29 11.21 2.10
C ALA A 191 -6.70 11.76 2.39
N GLU A 192 -6.86 12.61 3.41
CA GLU A 192 -8.11 13.29 3.76
C GLU A 192 -8.55 14.24 2.65
N ARG A 193 -7.62 15.01 2.08
CA ARG A 193 -7.90 15.89 0.95
C ARG A 193 -8.50 15.11 -0.21
N ILE A 194 -7.87 13.99 -0.60
CA ILE A 194 -8.32 13.14 -1.71
C ILE A 194 -9.67 12.49 -1.40
N ALA A 195 -9.84 11.90 -0.21
CA ALA A 195 -11.10 11.26 0.20
C ALA A 195 -12.29 12.25 0.22
N ASN A 196 -12.02 13.52 0.53
CA ASN A 196 -13.02 14.58 0.59
C ASN A 196 -13.27 15.31 -0.76
N LEU A 197 -12.57 14.95 -1.84
CA LEU A 197 -12.86 15.49 -3.18
C LEU A 197 -14.26 15.12 -3.68
N GLY A 198 -14.85 14.05 -3.14
CA GLY A 198 -16.06 13.43 -3.70
C GLY A 198 -15.77 12.57 -4.94
N TRP A 199 -14.49 12.33 -5.24
CA TRP A 199 -14.06 11.44 -6.30
C TRP A 199 -14.46 9.99 -5.99
N GLU A 200 -15.24 9.39 -6.90
CA GLU A 200 -15.49 7.96 -6.94
C GLU A 200 -14.55 7.35 -7.99
N PRO A 201 -13.62 6.47 -7.59
CA PRO A 201 -12.73 5.78 -8.52
C PRO A 201 -13.50 4.97 -9.57
N ASP A 202 -13.08 5.09 -10.82
CA ASP A 202 -13.69 4.41 -11.96
C ASP A 202 -12.61 3.57 -12.64
N LEU A 203 -12.68 2.24 -12.51
CA LEU A 203 -11.64 1.36 -13.02
C LEU A 203 -11.54 1.38 -14.56
N ASP A 204 -12.58 1.85 -15.26
CA ASP A 204 -12.57 2.01 -16.71
C ASP A 204 -11.69 3.19 -17.18
N ASP A 205 -11.38 4.15 -16.28
CA ASP A 205 -10.35 5.17 -16.52
C ASP A 205 -8.95 4.54 -16.64
N GLY A 206 -8.78 3.31 -16.15
CA GLY A 206 -7.51 2.61 -16.12
C GLY A 206 -6.65 2.96 -14.90
N MET A 207 -5.76 2.03 -14.54
CA MET A 207 -5.07 2.03 -13.26
C MET A 207 -4.16 3.25 -13.04
N VAL A 208 -3.48 3.74 -14.08
CA VAL A 208 -2.56 4.89 -13.92
C VAL A 208 -3.33 6.19 -13.68
N LEU A 209 -4.49 6.37 -14.32
CA LEU A 209 -5.34 7.54 -14.10
C LEU A 209 -6.01 7.48 -12.72
N ASN A 210 -6.44 6.31 -12.27
CA ASN A 210 -6.90 6.11 -10.89
C ASN A 210 -5.81 6.28 -9.84
N ALA A 211 -4.54 6.02 -10.18
CA ALA A 211 -3.43 6.28 -9.27
C ALA A 211 -3.01 7.76 -9.23
N ALA A 212 -3.38 8.55 -10.25
CA ALA A 212 -2.96 9.95 -10.36
C ALA A 212 -3.39 10.80 -9.15
N PRO A 213 -4.63 10.72 -8.63
CA PRO A 213 -5.00 11.40 -7.38
C PRO A 213 -4.10 11.05 -6.20
N LEU A 214 -3.61 9.82 -6.10
CA LEU A 214 -2.81 9.31 -4.97
C LEU A 214 -1.29 9.52 -5.13
N ALA A 215 -0.82 10.17 -6.20
CA ALA A 215 0.61 10.24 -6.54
C ALA A 215 1.54 10.73 -5.42
N ASP A 216 1.11 11.67 -4.58
CA ASP A 216 1.93 12.19 -3.45
C ASP A 216 2.09 11.18 -2.31
N LEU A 217 1.14 10.24 -2.19
CA LEU A 217 1.21 9.10 -1.26
C LEU A 217 1.93 7.89 -1.86
N PHE A 218 2.23 7.93 -3.17
CA PHE A 218 2.67 6.77 -3.95
C PHE A 218 4.06 6.96 -4.58
N PRO A 219 5.12 7.19 -3.78
CA PRO A 219 6.45 7.54 -4.29
C PRO A 219 7.11 6.43 -5.13
N ALA A 220 6.64 5.18 -5.03
CA ALA A 220 7.15 4.06 -5.81
C ALA A 220 6.73 4.11 -7.29
N TRP A 221 5.64 4.81 -7.64
CA TRP A 221 5.08 4.79 -8.99
C TRP A 221 5.08 6.16 -9.68
N LYS A 222 6.23 6.55 -10.23
CA LYS A 222 6.43 7.86 -10.89
C LYS A 222 5.45 8.17 -12.03
N ASP A 223 4.87 7.15 -12.65
CA ASP A 223 3.86 7.36 -13.70
C ASP A 223 2.60 8.02 -13.16
N ALA A 224 2.19 7.75 -11.91
CA ALA A 224 1.04 8.41 -11.30
C ALA A 224 1.23 9.94 -11.29
N THR A 225 2.43 10.41 -10.92
CA THR A 225 2.78 11.84 -10.96
C THR A 225 2.79 12.40 -12.39
N ALA A 226 3.30 11.64 -13.36
CA ALA A 226 3.33 12.07 -14.76
C ALA A 226 1.91 12.21 -15.32
N TYR A 227 1.06 11.21 -15.11
CA TYR A 227 -0.33 11.20 -15.57
C TYR A 227 -1.18 12.25 -14.86
N ARG A 228 -0.92 12.55 -13.57
CA ARG A 228 -1.56 13.68 -12.87
C ARG A 228 -1.28 15.01 -13.59
N LYS A 229 -0.04 15.25 -14.04
CA LYS A 229 0.31 16.46 -14.82
C LYS A 229 -0.40 16.50 -16.16
N GLU A 230 -0.51 15.36 -16.84
CA GLU A 230 -1.20 15.26 -18.13
C GLU A 230 -2.72 15.44 -18.00
N LEU A 231 -3.29 14.95 -16.91
CA LEU A 231 -4.70 15.11 -16.57
C LEU A 231 -5.02 16.58 -16.26
N ARG A 232 -4.18 17.27 -15.48
CA ARG A 232 -4.23 18.74 -15.30
C ARG A 232 -4.10 19.53 -16.61
N ALA A 233 -3.43 18.96 -17.62
CA ALA A 233 -3.27 19.56 -18.93
C ALA A 233 -4.42 19.21 -19.91
N GLY A 234 -5.47 18.52 -19.45
CA GLY A 234 -6.63 18.17 -20.27
C GLY A 234 -6.40 17.05 -21.27
N LYS A 235 -5.36 16.22 -21.14
CA LYS A 235 -5.10 15.13 -22.11
C LYS A 235 -6.08 13.96 -22.03
N TYR A 236 -6.90 13.89 -20.97
CA TYR A 236 -7.75 12.75 -20.64
C TYR A 236 -9.19 13.17 -20.31
N GLU A 237 -9.77 14.11 -21.06
CA GLU A 237 -11.13 14.63 -20.79
C GLU A 237 -12.23 13.57 -20.79
N TRP A 238 -11.98 12.41 -21.41
CA TRP A 238 -12.90 11.27 -21.40
C TRP A 238 -12.97 10.54 -20.06
N ALA A 239 -11.95 10.67 -19.21
CA ALA A 239 -11.85 9.95 -17.95
C ALA A 239 -12.69 10.60 -16.85
N THR A 240 -13.36 9.80 -16.04
CA THR A 240 -14.19 10.28 -14.93
C THR A 240 -13.37 11.11 -13.93
N VAL A 241 -12.13 10.69 -13.64
CA VAL A 241 -11.20 11.42 -12.76
C VAL A 241 -10.81 12.82 -13.28
N ALA A 242 -10.93 13.09 -14.58
CA ALA A 242 -10.57 14.39 -15.15
C ALA A 242 -11.45 15.54 -14.63
N ARG A 243 -12.65 15.26 -14.12
CA ARG A 243 -13.53 16.24 -13.46
C ARG A 243 -12.90 16.89 -12.23
N TYR A 244 -11.89 16.25 -11.65
CA TYR A 244 -11.18 16.72 -10.46
C TYR A 244 -9.81 17.33 -10.80
N ALA A 245 -9.45 17.43 -12.08
CA ALA A 245 -8.10 17.80 -12.53
C ALA A 245 -7.53 19.06 -11.86
N ASP A 246 -8.33 20.12 -11.74
CA ASP A 246 -7.91 21.39 -11.13
C ASP A 246 -7.68 21.32 -9.61
N GLN A 247 -8.23 20.29 -8.96
CA GLN A 247 -8.12 20.04 -7.53
C GLN A 247 -7.04 19.00 -7.20
N LEU A 248 -6.62 18.20 -8.18
CA LEU A 248 -5.53 17.23 -8.05
C LEU A 248 -4.18 17.92 -8.10
#